data_AF-A0A329AVW7-F1
#
_entry.id   AF-A0A329AVW7-F1
#
_cell.length_a   1.000
_cell.length_b   1.000
_cell.length_c   1.000
_cell.angle_alpha   90.00
_cell.angle_beta   90.00
_cell.angle_gamma   90.00
#
_symmetry.space_group_name_H-M   'P 1'
#
loop_
_entity.id
_entity.type
_entity.pdbx_description
1 polymer ?
#
loop_
_entity_poly.entity_id
_entity_poly.type
_entity_poly.pdbx_seq_one_letter_code
_entity_poly.pdbx_strand_id
1 'polypeptide(L)' 'KRIYKTRDLARSDVFDYIEAFYNRTRRHSHLGGISPEAFERASA' A
#
# COMPACT_ATOMS: atom_id res chain seq x y z
N LYS A 1 -12.31 13.48 9.50
CA LYS A 1 -13.21 12.54 8.77
C LYS A 1 -13.27 12.99 7.32
N ARG A 2 -12.80 12.18 6.37
CA ARG A 2 -12.92 12.47 4.93
C ARG A 2 -14.23 11.86 4.42
N ILE A 3 -15.03 12.62 3.67
CA ILE A 3 -16.28 12.13 3.05
C ILE A 3 -16.09 12.19 1.54
N TYR A 4 -16.17 11.04 0.88
CA TYR A 4 -16.03 10.95 -0.57
C TYR A 4 -17.38 11.17 -1.25
N LYS A 5 -17.36 11.89 -2.37
CA LYS A 5 -18.56 12.12 -3.18
C LYS A 5 -18.99 10.86 -3.94
N THR A 6 -18.02 10.03 -4.34
CA THR A 6 -18.25 8.78 -5.07
C THR A 6 -17.36 7.68 -4.53
N ARG A 7 -17.73 6.43 -4.80
CA ARG A 7 -16.95 5.25 -4.39
C ARG A 7 -15.61 5.18 -5.12
N ASP A 8 -15.54 5.66 -6.35
CA ASP A 8 -14.31 5.60 -7.15
C ASP A 8 -13.24 6.56 -6.62
N LEU A 9 -13.64 7.75 -6.14
CA LEU A 9 -12.72 8.66 -5.44
C LEU A 9 -12.15 8.02 -4.17
N ALA A 10 -12.99 7.31 -3.40
CA ALA A 10 -12.52 6.60 -2.22
C ALA A 10 -11.53 5.47 -2.57
N ARG A 11 -11.81 4.73 -3.65
CA ARG A 11 -10.91 3.67 -4.13
C ARG A 11 -9.58 4.20 -4.60
N SER A 12 -9.56 5.29 -5.37
CA SER A 12 -8.32 5.90 -5.83
C SER A 12 -7.46 6.33 -4.65
N ASP A 13 -8.02 7.04 -3.67
CA ASP A 13 -7.26 7.52 -2.52
C ASP A 13 -6.72 6.36 -1.65
N VAL A 14 -7.50 5.28 -1.50
CA VAL A 14 -7.04 4.05 -0.81
C VAL A 14 -5.94 3.35 -1.60
N PHE A 15 -6.07 3.25 -2.92
CA PHE A 15 -5.07 2.64 -3.79
C PHE A 15 -3.76 3.43 -3.73
N ASP A 16 -3.82 4.75 -3.86
CA ASP A 16 -2.67 5.64 -3.76
C ASP A 16 -1.99 5.50 -2.39
N TYR A 17 -2.76 5.39 -1.31
CA TYR A 17 -2.21 5.12 0.02
C TYR A 17 -1.49 3.77 0.10
N ILE A 18 -2.11 2.71 -0.42
CA ILE A 18 -1.55 1.36 -0.39
C ILE A 18 -0.25 1.29 -1.20
N GLU A 19 -0.26 1.74 -2.45
CA GLU A 19 0.88 1.62 -3.36
C GLU A 19 1.99 2.64 -3.07
N ALA A 20 1.64 3.91 -2.83
CA ALA A 20 2.65 4.96 -2.72
C ALA A 20 3.23 5.10 -1.30
N PHE A 21 2.55 4.60 -0.27
CA PHE A 21 3.00 4.73 1.11
C PHE A 21 3.09 3.40 1.84
N TYR A 22 2.01 2.63 1.91
CA TYR A 22 1.95 1.43 2.74
C TYR A 22 2.94 0.36 2.25
N ASN A 23 2.79 -0.12 1.02
CA ASN A 23 3.61 -1.21 0.45
C ASN A 23 5.11 -0.85 0.39
N ARG A 24 5.45 0.43 0.26
CA ARG A 24 6.83 0.91 0.21
C ARG A 24 7.47 1.01 1.59
N THR A 25 6.73 1.51 2.58
CA THR A 25 7.30 1.91 3.88
C THR A 25 7.08 0.88 4.97
N ARG A 26 5.96 0.15 4.96
CA ARG A 26 5.63 -0.81 6.02
C ARG A 26 6.52 -2.04 5.93
N ARG A 27 7.30 -2.28 6.97
CA ARG A 27 8.06 -3.53 7.14
C ARG A 27 7.18 -4.57 7.82
N HIS A 28 7.20 -5.81 7.32
CA HIS A 28 6.45 -6.93 7.89
C HIS A 28 7.39 -7.99 8.45
N SER A 29 7.21 -8.37 9.72
CA SER A 29 8.02 -9.43 10.36
C SER A 29 7.89 -10.78 9.64
N HIS A 30 6.71 -11.09 9.12
CA HIS A 30 6.46 -12.29 8.31
C HIS A 30 7.30 -12.31 7.02
N LEU A 31 7.57 -11.13 6.43
CA LEU A 31 8.40 -11.00 5.23
C LEU A 31 9.91 -10.92 5.57
N GLY A 32 10.33 -11.31 6.78
CA GLY A 32 11.72 -11.14 7.21
C GLY A 32 12.09 -9.68 7.50
N GLY A 33 11.08 -8.84 7.74
CA GLY A 33 11.27 -7.43 8.03
C GLY A 33 11.57 -6.58 6.81
N ILE A 34 11.26 -7.00 5.59
CA ILE A 34 11.25 -6.10 4.43
C ILE A 34 9.84 -5.58 4.14
N SER A 35 9.73 -4.60 3.26
CA SER A 35 8.43 -4.09 2.83
C SER A 35 7.78 -5.01 1.78
N PRO A 36 6.43 -5.01 1.65
CA PRO A 36 5.75 -5.76 0.60
C PRO A 36 6.31 -5.46 -0.79
N GLU A 37 6.58 -4.20 -1.13
CA GLU A 37 7.17 -3.83 -2.41
C GLU A 37 8.55 -4.49 -2.62
N ALA A 38 9.40 -4.47 -1.59
CA ALA A 38 10.73 -5.08 -1.67
C ALA A 38 10.66 -6.61 -1.81
N PHE A 39 9.68 -7.24 -1.17
CA PHE A 39 9.44 -8.66 -1.29
C PHE A 39 9.02 -9.04 -2.72
N GLU A 40 8.01 -8.36 -3.27
CA GLU A 40 7.54 -8.60 -4.65
C GLU A 40 8.66 -8.38 -5.68
N ARG A 41 9.49 -7.34 -5.50
CA ARG A 41 10.65 -7.07 -6.38
C ARG A 41 11.73 -8.14 -6.33
N ALA A 42 11.87 -8.85 -5.21
CA ALA A 42 12.86 -9.92 -5.07
C ALA A 42 12.37 -11.25 -5.66
N SER A 43 11.05 -11.41 -5.84
CA SER A 43 10.44 -12.60 -6.43
C SER A 43 10.16 -12.51 -7.93
N ALA A 44 10.39 -11.35 -8.54
CA ALA A 44 10.27 -11.11 -9.98
C ALA A 44 11.58 -11.45 -10.72
#